data_AF-A0A6P2TT87-F1
#
_entry.id   AF-A0A6P2TT87-F1
#
_cell.length_a   1.000
_cell.length_b   1.000
_cell.length_c   1.000
_cell.angle_alpha   90.00
_cell.angle_beta   90.00
_cell.angle_gamma   90.00
#
_symmetry.space_group_name_H-M   'P 1'
#
loop_
_entity.id
_entity.type
_entity.pdbx_description
1 polymer ?
#
loop_
_entity_poly.entity_id
_entity_poly.type
_entity_poly.pdbx_seq_one_letter_code
_entity_poly.pdbx_strand_id
1 'polypeptide(L)'
;MLMLFVALVVVWGVVTDGFTSSDVTRPGIDFSVFWTASHLVLQGHAASAYDASSFLQAETAHFGAYLQHRPLPWLYPPTMLLFIAPVALVPFLPAYFLFSAGSLLCYAFAISRLSGLRAHLPVPRAAAFVVAAYSAVCMSALFGQNSILTAGLAALALHLLGKRPIAAGVLIGLLAMKPQLAVVFPFALIAARSWRAFVAAAISATLFALAGIALTGVGALHGLGEAVSTVRAQHFMLPSYWLASPTPFAALRLAGLSVPVALAAQAAVALLAIAATVDVWRRTPDMRLRGAVLAVSTLLITPYLWHYELTWLGIAIFCLIAHGFDEGWLPGDQTVIVLAWLLPIFEMLNRLMKLPQIGPIVLLAVLFVVVRRTAQRSPRESQ
;
A
#
# COMPACT_ATOMS: atom_id res chain seq x y z
N MET A 1 20.04 3.03 4.96
CA MET A 1 18.67 3.55 4.80
C MET A 1 18.11 4.11 6.11
N LEU A 2 17.97 3.33 7.18
CA LEU A 2 17.40 3.84 8.44
C LEU A 2 18.16 5.05 9.00
N MET A 3 19.50 5.01 9.04
CA MET A 3 20.31 6.16 9.48
C MET A 3 20.10 7.41 8.62
N LEU A 4 20.02 7.23 7.29
CA LEU A 4 19.74 8.33 6.36
C LEU A 4 18.34 8.91 6.57
N PHE A 5 17.35 8.06 6.84
CA PHE A 5 16.00 8.49 7.14
C PHE A 5 15.91 9.24 8.48
N VAL A 6 16.57 8.74 9.52
CA VAL A 6 16.65 9.43 10.82
C VAL A 6 17.35 10.78 10.65
N ALA A 7 18.48 10.83 9.94
CA ALA A 7 19.18 12.08 9.66
C ALA A 7 18.29 13.07 8.89
N LEU A 8 17.55 12.60 7.88
CA LEU A 8 16.59 13.42 7.13
C LEU A 8 15.52 14.00 8.05
N VAL A 9 14.88 13.18 8.89
CA VAL A 9 13.83 13.63 9.81
C VAL A 9 14.38 14.61 10.86
N VAL A 10 15.59 14.38 11.36
CA VAL A 10 16.26 15.29 12.32
C VAL A 10 16.57 16.63 11.67
N VAL A 11 17.24 16.63 10.51
CA VAL A 11 17.55 17.86 9.77
C VAL A 11 16.27 18.62 9.44
N TRP A 12 15.23 17.91 9.00
CA TRP A 12 13.95 18.52 8.69
C TRP A 12 13.29 19.12 9.94
N GLY A 13 13.32 18.42 11.07
CA GLY A 13 12.85 18.94 12.35
C GLY A 13 13.60 20.21 12.77
N VAL A 14 14.91 20.27 12.57
CA VAL A 14 15.71 21.48 12.85
C VAL A 14 15.35 22.63 11.91
N VAL A 15 15.28 22.37 10.60
CA VAL A 15 14.99 23.40 9.58
C VAL A 15 13.55 23.93 9.67
N THR A 16 12.63 23.19 10.27
CA THR A 16 11.21 23.57 10.41
C THR A 16 10.82 23.97 11.84
N ASP A 17 11.77 24.27 12.72
CA ASP A 17 11.52 24.62 14.12
C ASP A 17 10.61 23.60 14.83
N GLY A 18 10.97 22.33 14.73
CA GLY A 18 10.20 21.22 15.29
C GLY A 18 8.91 20.93 14.51
N PHE A 19 8.92 21.08 13.18
CA PHE A 19 7.76 20.90 12.30
C PHE A 19 6.64 21.94 12.47
N THR A 20 6.99 23.13 12.96
CA THR A 20 6.03 24.23 13.19
C THR A 20 6.09 25.33 12.13
N SER A 21 7.25 25.52 11.48
CA SER A 21 7.45 26.54 10.44
C SER A 21 6.54 26.37 9.22
N SER A 22 5.94 27.45 8.74
CA SER A 22 5.14 27.51 7.51
C SER A 22 5.95 27.76 6.24
N ASP A 23 7.23 28.14 6.36
CA ASP A 23 8.04 28.59 5.23
C ASP A 23 8.63 27.43 4.44
N VAL A 24 8.69 26.25 5.07
CA VAL A 24 9.22 25.02 4.50
C VAL A 24 8.15 23.94 4.59
N THR A 25 8.02 23.17 3.51
CA THR A 25 7.18 21.96 3.48
C THR A 25 7.51 21.06 4.67
N ARG A 26 6.52 20.47 5.33
CA ARG A 26 6.71 19.59 6.50
C ARG A 26 6.32 18.14 6.18
N PRO A 27 6.72 17.13 6.97
CA PRO A 27 6.25 15.76 6.76
C PRO A 27 4.76 15.62 7.08
N GLY A 28 4.15 14.57 6.56
CA GLY A 28 2.74 14.27 6.81
C GLY A 28 1.77 15.08 5.96
N ILE A 29 2.19 15.58 4.79
CA ILE A 29 1.30 16.35 3.90
C ILE A 29 0.03 15.58 3.60
N ASP A 30 0.16 14.31 3.21
CA ASP A 30 -1.01 13.47 2.91
C ASP A 30 -1.76 13.08 4.20
N PHE A 31 -1.11 13.16 5.37
CA PHE A 31 -1.77 12.95 6.65
C PHE A 31 -2.77 14.05 7.01
N SER A 32 -2.57 15.27 6.49
CA SER A 32 -3.52 16.38 6.70
C SER A 32 -4.92 16.06 6.18
N VAL A 33 -5.01 15.28 5.10
CA VAL A 33 -6.27 14.77 4.53
C VAL A 33 -6.97 13.83 5.51
N PHE A 34 -6.24 12.89 6.14
CA PHE A 34 -6.81 11.98 7.14
C PHE A 34 -7.24 12.72 8.41
N TRP A 35 -6.43 13.68 8.87
CA TRP A 35 -6.76 14.46 10.06
C TRP A 35 -7.98 15.36 9.82
N THR A 36 -8.06 16.03 8.66
CA THR A 36 -9.21 16.88 8.28
C THR A 36 -10.49 16.06 8.18
N ALA A 37 -10.45 14.90 7.51
CA ALA A 37 -11.61 14.01 7.44
C ALA A 37 -12.05 13.50 8.80
N SER A 38 -11.09 13.19 9.69
CA SER A 38 -11.36 12.79 11.07
C SER A 38 -12.04 13.91 11.85
N HIS A 39 -11.52 15.14 11.72
CA HIS A 39 -12.10 16.32 12.34
C HIS A 39 -13.55 16.54 11.89
N LEU A 40 -13.84 16.45 10.59
CA LEU A 40 -15.21 16.55 10.06
C LEU A 40 -16.14 15.47 10.65
N VAL A 41 -15.68 14.23 10.76
CA VAL A 41 -16.44 13.13 11.40
C VAL A 41 -16.74 13.45 12.86
N LEU A 42 -15.75 13.87 13.64
CA LEU A 42 -15.91 14.19 15.07
C LEU A 42 -16.84 15.38 15.33
N GLN A 43 -16.92 16.33 14.38
CA GLN A 43 -17.84 17.46 14.44
C GLN A 43 -19.26 17.10 13.96
N GLY A 44 -19.54 15.85 13.62
CA GLY A 44 -20.85 15.42 13.09
C GLY A 44 -21.10 15.78 11.62
N HIS A 45 -20.06 16.18 10.88
CA HIS A 45 -20.10 16.60 9.48
C HIS A 45 -19.44 15.58 8.54
N ALA A 46 -19.60 14.28 8.82
CA ALA A 46 -18.94 13.20 8.06
C ALA A 46 -19.26 13.23 6.54
N ALA A 47 -20.48 13.63 6.17
CA ALA A 47 -20.90 13.77 4.77
C ALA A 47 -20.11 14.86 4.03
N SER A 48 -19.72 15.94 4.72
CA SER A 48 -18.96 17.06 4.15
C SER A 48 -17.57 16.66 3.65
N ALA A 49 -17.06 15.48 4.06
CA ALA A 49 -15.82 14.93 3.50
C ALA A 49 -15.94 14.57 2.01
N TYR A 50 -17.16 14.42 1.50
CA TYR A 50 -17.45 14.08 0.09
C TYR A 50 -17.97 15.27 -0.71
N ASP A 51 -18.03 16.46 -0.11
CA ASP A 51 -18.25 17.71 -0.81
C ASP A 51 -16.91 18.42 -1.00
N ALA A 52 -16.50 18.61 -2.25
CA ALA A 52 -15.16 19.11 -2.56
C ALA A 52 -14.91 20.51 -1.98
N SER A 53 -15.91 21.40 -2.03
CA SER A 53 -15.83 22.74 -1.45
C SER A 53 -15.70 22.72 0.07
N SER A 54 -16.53 21.93 0.74
CA SER A 54 -16.55 21.82 2.20
C SER A 54 -15.25 21.22 2.73
N PHE A 55 -14.75 20.16 2.06
CA PHE A 55 -13.48 19.55 2.43
C PHE A 55 -12.31 20.51 2.24
N LEU A 56 -12.26 21.21 1.09
CA LEU A 56 -11.25 22.24 0.83
C LEU A 56 -11.27 23.35 1.88
N GLN A 57 -12.45 23.83 2.26
CA GLN A 57 -12.59 24.87 3.26
C GLN A 57 -12.07 24.40 4.63
N ALA A 58 -12.43 23.17 5.04
CA ALA A 58 -11.96 22.58 6.29
C ALA A 58 -10.43 22.37 6.28
N GLU A 59 -9.88 21.85 5.18
CA GLU A 59 -8.44 21.63 5.03
C GLU A 59 -7.68 22.97 5.06
N THR A 60 -8.17 23.98 4.35
CA THR A 60 -7.54 25.31 4.31
C THR A 60 -7.60 26.02 5.65
N ALA A 61 -8.69 25.87 6.42
CA ALA A 61 -8.82 26.47 7.74
C ALA A 61 -7.75 25.98 8.74
N HIS A 62 -7.30 24.73 8.60
CA HIS A 62 -6.29 24.15 9.49
C HIS A 62 -4.88 24.17 8.90
N PHE A 63 -4.76 24.05 7.57
CA PHE A 63 -3.50 23.78 6.89
C PHE A 63 -3.21 24.71 5.70
N GLY A 64 -3.96 25.80 5.48
CA GLY A 64 -3.79 26.66 4.30
C GLY A 64 -2.35 27.11 4.03
N ALA A 65 -1.67 27.61 5.05
CA ALA A 65 -0.23 27.97 4.96
C ALA A 65 0.68 26.73 4.85
N TYR A 66 0.30 25.62 5.48
CA TYR A 66 1.05 24.37 5.47
C TYR A 66 1.06 23.67 4.09
N LEU A 67 -0.06 23.73 3.36
CA LEU A 67 -0.22 23.11 2.05
C LEU A 67 0.23 24.00 0.88
N GLN A 68 0.73 25.21 1.16
CA GLN A 68 1.09 26.20 0.13
C GLN A 68 -0.02 26.40 -0.92
N HIS A 69 -1.29 26.38 -0.49
CA HIS A 69 -2.47 26.46 -1.35
C HIS A 69 -2.61 25.33 -2.40
N ARG A 70 -2.00 24.16 -2.18
CA ARG A 70 -2.22 22.95 -2.98
C ARG A 70 -3.09 21.96 -2.20
N PRO A 71 -4.42 22.09 -2.25
CA PRO A 71 -5.30 21.20 -1.53
C PRO A 71 -5.25 19.78 -2.07
N LEU A 72 -5.47 18.81 -1.19
CA LEU A 72 -5.49 17.40 -1.54
C LEU A 72 -6.92 16.86 -1.46
N PRO A 73 -7.40 16.15 -2.49
CA PRO A 73 -8.76 15.63 -2.47
C PRO A 73 -8.89 14.43 -1.52
N TRP A 74 -10.04 14.34 -0.85
CA TRP A 74 -10.47 13.10 -0.20
C TRP A 74 -10.94 12.09 -1.26
N LEU A 75 -10.23 10.96 -1.38
CA LEU A 75 -10.48 9.93 -2.42
C LEU A 75 -10.83 8.57 -1.84
N TYR A 76 -11.14 8.51 -0.56
CA TYR A 76 -11.35 7.26 0.15
C TYR A 76 -12.84 6.95 0.30
N PRO A 77 -13.23 5.67 0.25
CA PRO A 77 -14.62 5.28 0.51
C PRO A 77 -15.05 5.58 1.96
N PRO A 78 -16.38 5.66 2.22
CA PRO A 78 -16.93 5.87 3.57
C PRO A 78 -16.40 4.93 4.65
N THR A 79 -15.98 3.71 4.27
CA THR A 79 -15.32 2.76 5.17
C THR A 79 -14.06 3.31 5.83
N MET A 80 -13.30 4.18 5.14
CA MET A 80 -12.07 4.75 5.67
C MET A 80 -12.34 5.72 6.82
N LEU A 81 -13.47 6.44 6.79
CA LEU A 81 -13.85 7.37 7.86
C LEU A 81 -14.02 6.68 9.20
N LEU A 82 -14.53 5.44 9.22
CA LEU A 82 -14.62 4.63 10.45
C LEU A 82 -13.26 4.34 11.06
N PHE A 83 -12.23 4.18 10.22
CA PHE A 83 -10.89 3.87 10.67
C PHE A 83 -10.17 5.11 11.21
N ILE A 84 -10.34 6.25 10.55
CA ILE A 84 -9.66 7.50 10.91
C ILE A 84 -10.46 8.38 11.87
N ALA A 85 -11.72 8.06 12.18
CA ALA A 85 -12.54 8.82 13.12
C ALA A 85 -11.82 9.27 14.41
N PRO A 86 -11.02 8.43 15.11
CA PRO A 86 -10.34 8.87 16.34
C PRO A 86 -9.07 9.70 16.13
N VAL A 87 -8.59 9.87 14.89
CA VAL A 87 -7.26 10.48 14.60
C VAL A 87 -7.18 11.93 15.07
N ALA A 88 -8.24 12.72 14.89
CA ALA A 88 -8.31 14.12 15.28
C ALA A 88 -8.74 14.34 16.75
N LEU A 89 -8.80 13.29 17.57
CA LEU A 89 -8.94 13.44 19.03
C LEU A 89 -7.70 14.09 19.67
N VAL A 90 -6.56 14.06 18.97
CA VAL A 90 -5.32 14.74 19.35
C VAL A 90 -4.88 15.69 18.24
N PRO A 91 -4.03 16.70 18.57
CA PRO A 91 -3.50 17.61 17.56
C PRO A 91 -2.76 16.87 16.44
N PHE A 92 -2.67 17.51 15.27
CA PHE A 92 -2.13 16.93 14.04
C PHE A 92 -0.79 16.20 14.20
N LEU A 93 0.19 16.84 14.86
CA LEU A 93 1.54 16.30 14.96
C LEU A 93 1.62 15.02 15.84
N PRO A 94 1.06 15.00 17.06
CA PRO A 94 0.88 13.75 17.81
C PRO A 94 0.10 12.68 17.04
N ALA A 95 -1.00 13.05 16.37
CA ALA A 95 -1.80 12.11 15.59
C ALA A 95 -0.96 11.43 14.49
N TYR A 96 -0.16 12.21 13.76
CA TYR A 96 0.72 11.73 12.70
C TYR A 96 1.75 10.72 13.22
N PHE A 97 2.42 11.03 14.34
CA PHE A 97 3.41 10.14 14.93
C PHE A 97 2.78 8.87 15.49
N LEU A 98 1.63 8.97 16.18
CA LEU A 98 0.91 7.83 16.71
C LEU A 98 0.42 6.90 15.60
N PHE A 99 -0.16 7.46 14.53
CA PHE A 99 -0.59 6.69 13.38
C PHE A 99 0.57 6.00 12.68
N SER A 100 1.67 6.71 12.44
CA SER A 100 2.86 6.18 11.78
C SER A 100 3.53 5.08 12.61
N ALA A 101 3.68 5.30 13.93
CA ALA A 101 4.25 4.32 14.84
C ALA A 101 3.37 3.07 14.97
N GLY A 102 2.06 3.23 15.14
CA GLY A 102 1.11 2.12 15.21
C GLY A 102 1.10 1.29 13.93
N SER A 103 1.11 1.97 12.77
CA SER A 103 1.21 1.32 11.45
C SER A 103 2.51 0.53 11.32
N LEU A 104 3.65 1.13 11.70
CA LEU A 104 4.96 0.49 11.63
C LEU A 104 5.07 -0.72 12.56
N LEU A 105 4.53 -0.63 13.79
CA LEU A 105 4.49 -1.74 14.74
C LEU A 105 3.68 -2.90 14.18
N CYS A 106 2.49 -2.62 13.63
CA CYS A 106 1.64 -3.63 12.98
C CYS A 106 2.41 -4.29 11.82
N TYR A 107 2.98 -3.49 10.93
CA TYR A 107 3.72 -3.95 9.75
C TYR A 107 4.95 -4.79 10.10
N ALA A 108 5.80 -4.29 11.01
CA ALA A 108 7.01 -4.99 11.45
C ALA A 108 6.69 -6.31 12.16
N PHE A 109 5.64 -6.33 12.99
CA PHE A 109 5.16 -7.56 13.63
C PHE A 109 4.65 -8.56 12.58
N ALA A 110 3.75 -8.14 11.71
CA ALA A 110 3.10 -8.99 10.72
C ALA A 110 4.10 -9.59 9.72
N ILE A 111 4.97 -8.77 9.15
CA ILE A 111 6.00 -9.24 8.21
C ILE A 111 6.97 -10.20 8.88
N SER A 112 7.45 -9.87 10.09
CA SER A 112 8.36 -10.76 10.82
C SER A 112 7.75 -12.14 11.07
N ARG A 113 6.44 -12.19 11.33
CA ARG A 113 5.69 -13.42 11.59
C ARG A 113 5.38 -14.20 10.32
N LEU A 114 5.09 -13.51 9.23
CA LEU A 114 4.78 -14.11 7.93
C LEU A 114 6.04 -14.67 7.26
N SER A 115 7.13 -13.90 7.21
CA SER A 115 8.35 -14.28 6.49
C SER A 115 9.20 -15.29 7.26
N GLY A 116 9.15 -15.27 8.59
CA GLY A 116 10.07 -16.05 9.43
C GLY A 116 11.47 -15.43 9.56
N LEU A 117 11.70 -14.21 9.04
CA LEU A 117 13.02 -13.55 8.99
C LEU A 117 13.76 -13.52 10.35
N ARG A 118 13.02 -13.49 11.45
CA ARG A 118 13.58 -13.51 12.81
C ARG A 118 14.49 -14.70 13.09
N ALA A 119 14.23 -15.85 12.47
CA ALA A 119 15.01 -17.06 12.66
C ALA A 119 16.41 -16.99 12.01
N HIS A 120 16.60 -16.08 11.05
CA HIS A 120 17.84 -15.96 10.28
C HIS A 120 18.78 -14.85 10.77
N LEU A 121 18.36 -14.07 11.77
CA LEU A 121 19.16 -12.97 12.29
C LEU A 121 19.80 -13.36 13.63
N PRO A 122 21.10 -13.04 13.85
CA PRO A 122 21.77 -13.30 15.13
C PRO A 122 21.05 -12.66 16.32
N VAL A 123 20.43 -11.50 16.09
CA VAL A 123 19.58 -10.82 17.04
C VAL A 123 18.15 -10.80 16.48
N PRO A 124 17.22 -11.67 16.92
CA PRO A 124 15.87 -11.76 16.33
C PRO A 124 15.08 -10.45 16.35
N ARG A 125 15.35 -9.58 17.34
CA ARG A 125 14.75 -8.24 17.43
C ARG A 125 15.24 -7.30 16.31
N ALA A 126 16.40 -7.56 15.71
CA ALA A 126 16.93 -6.81 14.58
C ALA A 126 16.01 -6.87 13.35
N ALA A 127 15.17 -7.91 13.21
CA ALA A 127 14.22 -8.03 12.11
C ALA A 127 13.30 -6.80 12.00
N ALA A 128 12.87 -6.24 13.13
CA ALA A 128 12.03 -5.04 13.12
C ALA A 128 12.75 -3.83 12.52
N PHE A 129 14.05 -3.66 12.83
CA PHE A 129 14.86 -2.58 12.27
C PHE A 129 15.13 -2.77 10.78
N VAL A 130 15.37 -4.01 10.34
CA VAL A 130 15.54 -4.32 8.90
C VAL A 130 14.25 -4.03 8.14
N VAL A 131 13.10 -4.41 8.69
CA VAL A 131 11.79 -4.11 8.08
C VAL A 131 11.52 -2.61 8.05
N ALA A 132 11.83 -1.89 9.13
CA ALA A 132 11.70 -0.44 9.19
C ALA A 132 12.67 0.29 8.24
N ALA A 133 13.80 -0.32 7.90
CA ALA A 133 14.78 0.24 6.97
C ALA A 133 14.38 0.13 5.49
N TYR A 134 13.28 -0.58 5.17
CA TYR A 134 12.79 -0.66 3.81
C TYR A 134 12.39 0.72 3.28
N SER A 135 12.86 1.07 2.09
CA SER A 135 12.70 2.41 1.52
C SER A 135 11.25 2.85 1.41
N ALA A 136 10.30 1.97 1.04
CA ALA A 136 8.89 2.33 0.94
C ALA A 136 8.26 2.66 2.30
N VAL A 137 8.75 2.04 3.39
CA VAL A 137 8.30 2.36 4.76
C VAL A 137 8.71 3.78 5.11
N CYS A 138 9.97 4.15 4.83
CA CYS A 138 10.46 5.51 5.01
C CYS A 138 9.63 6.51 4.19
N MET A 139 9.36 6.22 2.92
CA MET A 139 8.54 7.09 2.06
C MET A 139 7.11 7.24 2.57
N SER A 140 6.42 6.13 2.81
CA SER A 140 5.03 6.16 3.27
C SER A 140 4.90 6.86 4.63
N ALA A 141 5.87 6.71 5.52
CA ALA A 141 5.91 7.47 6.77
C ALA A 141 6.08 8.96 6.49
N LEU A 142 7.04 9.35 5.65
CA LEU A 142 7.30 10.74 5.28
C LEU A 142 6.08 11.49 4.77
N PHE A 143 5.30 10.86 3.89
CA PHE A 143 4.05 11.42 3.36
C PHE A 143 2.89 11.31 4.36
N GLY A 144 2.96 10.38 5.31
CA GLY A 144 1.89 10.09 6.27
C GLY A 144 0.76 9.25 5.68
N GLN A 145 1.10 8.34 4.78
CA GLN A 145 0.17 7.47 4.06
C GLN A 145 -0.17 6.20 4.84
N ASN A 146 -1.37 5.64 4.59
CA ASN A 146 -1.86 4.40 5.22
C ASN A 146 -1.28 3.11 4.62
N SER A 147 -0.34 3.20 3.68
CA SER A 147 0.18 2.04 2.96
C SER A 147 0.97 1.08 3.86
N ILE A 148 1.65 1.58 4.91
CA ILE A 148 2.30 0.73 5.91
C ILE A 148 1.26 -0.12 6.65
N LEU A 149 0.17 0.51 7.10
CA LEU A 149 -0.91 -0.17 7.81
C LEU A 149 -1.58 -1.23 6.93
N THR A 150 -1.99 -0.87 5.71
CA THR A 150 -2.68 -1.80 4.81
C THR A 150 -1.82 -3.01 4.46
N ALA A 151 -0.52 -2.80 4.20
CA ALA A 151 0.42 -3.91 4.00
C ALA A 151 0.59 -4.76 5.27
N GLY A 152 0.57 -4.14 6.46
CA GLY A 152 0.62 -4.83 7.75
C GLY A 152 -0.61 -5.71 7.99
N LEU A 153 -1.81 -5.19 7.72
CA LEU A 153 -3.06 -5.93 7.80
C LEU A 153 -3.08 -7.11 6.82
N ALA A 154 -2.63 -6.91 5.58
CA ALA A 154 -2.50 -7.97 4.58
C ALA A 154 -1.52 -9.06 5.02
N ALA A 155 -0.32 -8.69 5.49
CA ALA A 155 0.67 -9.64 5.97
C ALA A 155 0.17 -10.42 7.21
N LEU A 156 -0.54 -9.74 8.12
CA LEU A 156 -1.10 -10.37 9.31
C LEU A 156 -2.24 -11.33 8.95
N ALA A 157 -3.09 -10.96 7.99
CA ALA A 157 -4.13 -11.83 7.48
C ALA A 157 -3.53 -13.12 6.88
N LEU A 158 -2.49 -13.00 6.06
CA LEU A 158 -1.78 -14.14 5.48
C LEU A 158 -1.15 -15.04 6.55
N HIS A 159 -0.53 -14.44 7.57
CA HIS A 159 0.03 -15.19 8.71
C HIS A 159 -1.05 -15.97 9.47
N LEU A 160 -2.24 -15.39 9.65
CA LEU A 160 -3.34 -16.00 10.39
C LEU A 160 -4.18 -16.96 9.56
N LEU A 161 -4.06 -16.95 8.23
CA LEU A 161 -5.01 -17.62 7.33
C LEU A 161 -5.17 -19.12 7.63
N GLY A 162 -4.07 -19.82 7.94
CA GLY A 162 -4.11 -21.24 8.26
C GLY A 162 -4.62 -21.56 9.67
N LYS A 163 -4.32 -20.72 10.67
CA LYS A 163 -4.62 -21.00 12.09
C LYS A 163 -5.93 -20.39 12.58
N ARG A 164 -6.30 -19.23 12.04
CA ARG A 164 -7.44 -18.42 12.44
C ARG A 164 -8.11 -17.81 11.19
N PRO A 165 -8.71 -18.63 10.32
CA PRO A 165 -9.22 -18.18 9.02
C PRO A 165 -10.28 -17.08 9.12
N ILE A 166 -11.11 -17.08 10.17
CA ILE A 166 -12.11 -16.02 10.37
C ILE A 166 -11.42 -14.68 10.68
N ALA A 167 -10.44 -14.67 11.59
CA ALA A 167 -9.69 -13.45 11.91
C ALA A 167 -8.91 -12.93 10.69
N ALA A 168 -8.33 -13.83 9.89
CA ALA A 168 -7.71 -13.47 8.62
C ALA A 168 -8.71 -12.83 7.65
N GLY A 169 -9.91 -13.41 7.54
CA GLY A 169 -11.01 -12.84 6.74
C GLY A 169 -11.40 -11.43 7.21
N VAL A 170 -11.59 -11.22 8.51
CA VAL A 170 -11.88 -9.88 9.06
C VAL A 170 -10.81 -8.87 8.66
N LEU A 171 -9.52 -9.20 8.82
CA LEU A 171 -8.42 -8.33 8.43
C LEU A 171 -8.39 -8.02 6.93
N ILE A 172 -8.73 -8.99 6.08
CA ILE A 172 -8.90 -8.78 4.63
C ILE A 172 -10.07 -7.84 4.36
N GLY A 173 -11.19 -8.02 5.08
CA GLY A 173 -12.35 -7.14 4.98
C GLY A 173 -12.04 -5.68 5.33
N LEU A 174 -11.17 -5.44 6.32
CA LEU A 174 -10.71 -4.08 6.67
C LEU A 174 -9.97 -3.39 5.52
N LEU A 175 -9.33 -4.15 4.62
CA LEU A 175 -8.67 -3.58 3.43
C LEU A 175 -9.65 -2.94 2.44
N ALA A 176 -10.97 -3.12 2.62
CA ALA A 176 -11.99 -2.37 1.88
C ALA A 176 -11.86 -0.84 2.04
N MET A 177 -11.09 -0.34 3.03
CA MET A 177 -10.67 1.07 3.10
C MET A 177 -9.88 1.55 1.86
N LYS A 178 -9.24 0.62 1.13
CA LYS A 178 -8.62 0.82 -0.18
C LYS A 178 -9.01 -0.39 -1.06
N PRO A 179 -10.21 -0.40 -1.68
CA PRO A 179 -10.78 -1.58 -2.33
C PRO A 179 -9.83 -2.24 -3.34
N GLN A 180 -9.07 -1.44 -4.09
CA GLN A 180 -8.09 -1.90 -5.07
C GLN A 180 -7.01 -2.82 -4.46
N LEU A 181 -6.68 -2.68 -3.18
CA LEU A 181 -5.70 -3.52 -2.49
C LEU A 181 -6.26 -4.88 -2.08
N ALA A 182 -7.58 -5.02 -2.01
CA ALA A 182 -8.26 -6.25 -1.61
C ALA A 182 -8.63 -7.17 -2.80
N VAL A 183 -8.59 -6.66 -4.04
CA VAL A 183 -9.13 -7.35 -5.24
C VAL A 183 -8.48 -8.70 -5.53
N VAL A 184 -7.21 -8.90 -5.20
CA VAL A 184 -6.51 -10.17 -5.46
C VAL A 184 -6.89 -11.27 -4.46
N PHE A 185 -7.31 -10.92 -3.24
CA PHE A 185 -7.62 -11.89 -2.19
C PHE A 185 -8.74 -12.89 -2.56
N PRO A 186 -9.89 -12.48 -3.12
CA PRO A 186 -10.93 -13.42 -3.56
C PRO A 186 -10.38 -14.55 -4.43
N PHE A 187 -9.56 -14.23 -5.44
CA PHE A 187 -8.96 -15.23 -6.33
C PHE A 187 -8.02 -16.19 -5.59
N ALA A 188 -7.16 -15.64 -4.71
CA ALA A 188 -6.25 -16.43 -3.88
C ALA A 188 -6.99 -17.37 -2.91
N LEU A 189 -8.01 -16.86 -2.21
CA LEU A 189 -8.80 -17.63 -1.25
C LEU A 189 -9.63 -18.73 -1.92
N ILE A 190 -10.19 -18.46 -3.09
CA ILE A 190 -10.87 -19.47 -3.92
C ILE A 190 -9.89 -20.53 -4.38
N ALA A 191 -8.70 -20.13 -4.86
CA ALA A 191 -7.66 -21.05 -5.32
C ALA A 191 -7.19 -22.01 -4.21
N ALA A 192 -7.12 -21.55 -2.96
CA ALA A 192 -6.81 -22.38 -1.79
C ALA A 192 -8.04 -23.02 -1.11
N ARG A 193 -9.26 -22.82 -1.62
CA ARG A 193 -10.53 -23.28 -1.01
C ARG A 193 -10.71 -22.83 0.44
N SER A 194 -10.20 -21.64 0.77
CA SER A 194 -10.26 -21.04 2.12
C SER A 194 -11.60 -20.36 2.39
N TRP A 195 -12.71 -21.10 2.28
CA TRP A 195 -14.08 -20.57 2.29
C TRP A 195 -14.43 -19.81 3.57
N ARG A 196 -13.94 -20.26 4.73
CA ARG A 196 -14.18 -19.58 6.01
C ARG A 196 -13.59 -18.16 6.03
N ALA A 197 -12.37 -18.00 5.50
CA ALA A 197 -11.74 -16.70 5.38
C ALA A 197 -12.42 -15.84 4.31
N PHE A 198 -12.82 -16.44 3.19
CA PHE A 198 -13.55 -15.75 2.11
C PHE A 198 -14.86 -15.15 2.61
N VAL A 199 -15.71 -15.96 3.27
CA VAL A 199 -17.00 -15.52 3.79
C VAL A 199 -16.81 -14.47 4.88
N ALA A 200 -15.87 -14.67 5.80
CA ALA A 200 -15.56 -13.68 6.83
C ALA A 200 -15.09 -12.34 6.22
N ALA A 201 -14.25 -12.37 5.19
CA ALA A 201 -13.84 -11.16 4.48
C ALA A 201 -15.00 -10.45 3.79
N ALA A 202 -15.87 -11.20 3.09
CA ALA A 202 -17.05 -10.64 2.43
C ALA A 202 -18.02 -9.99 3.44
N ILE A 203 -18.32 -10.68 4.55
CA ILE A 203 -19.18 -10.16 5.61
C ILE A 203 -18.55 -8.92 6.24
N SER A 204 -17.28 -8.96 6.64
CA SER A 204 -16.61 -7.81 7.25
C SER A 204 -16.54 -6.62 6.31
N ALA A 205 -16.16 -6.80 5.04
CA ALA A 205 -16.13 -5.72 4.06
C ALA A 205 -17.53 -5.10 3.86
N THR A 206 -18.56 -5.93 3.78
CA THR A 206 -19.95 -5.48 3.61
C THR A 206 -20.43 -4.69 4.83
N LEU A 207 -20.21 -5.21 6.05
CA LEU A 207 -20.59 -4.53 7.29
C LEU A 207 -19.87 -3.19 7.44
N PHE A 208 -18.58 -3.12 7.13
CA PHE A 208 -17.83 -1.87 7.14
C PHE A 208 -18.35 -0.88 6.10
N ALA A 209 -18.67 -1.36 4.88
CA ALA A 209 -19.24 -0.51 3.82
C ALA A 209 -20.58 0.07 4.24
N LEU A 210 -21.48 -0.76 4.78
CA LEU A 210 -22.79 -0.32 5.28
C LEU A 210 -22.65 0.66 6.45
N ALA A 211 -21.76 0.39 7.40
CA ALA A 211 -21.49 1.30 8.51
C ALA A 211 -20.92 2.65 8.04
N GLY A 212 -20.04 2.63 7.03
CA GLY A 212 -19.50 3.84 6.43
C GLY A 212 -20.59 4.66 5.74
N ILE A 213 -21.44 4.02 4.93
CA ILE A 213 -22.58 4.67 4.28
C ILE A 213 -23.59 5.20 5.30
N ALA A 214 -23.83 4.47 6.39
CA ALA A 214 -24.71 4.92 7.46
C ALA A 214 -24.16 6.17 8.16
N LEU A 215 -22.83 6.27 8.33
CA LEU A 215 -22.16 7.45 8.89
C LEU A 215 -22.25 8.68 7.98
N THR A 216 -22.16 8.49 6.66
CA THR A 216 -22.02 9.60 5.70
C THR A 216 -23.28 9.94 4.91
N GLY A 217 -24.28 9.05 4.93
CA GLY A 217 -25.39 9.06 3.99
C GLY A 217 -25.00 8.55 2.59
N VAL A 218 -26.02 8.21 1.79
CA VAL A 218 -25.85 7.65 0.44
C VAL A 218 -25.27 8.67 -0.55
N GLY A 219 -25.53 9.97 -0.34
CA GLY A 219 -25.00 11.06 -1.17
C GLY A 219 -23.47 11.10 -1.24
N ALA A 220 -22.79 10.59 -0.20
CA ALA A 220 -21.33 10.46 -0.17
C ALA A 220 -20.78 9.58 -1.32
N LEU A 221 -21.56 8.60 -1.78
CA LEU A 221 -21.16 7.75 -2.91
C LEU A 221 -21.10 8.55 -4.22
N HIS A 222 -21.99 9.52 -4.38
CA HIS A 222 -21.98 10.42 -5.54
C HIS A 222 -20.75 11.33 -5.50
N GLY A 223 -20.50 12.01 -4.38
CA GLY A 223 -19.33 12.87 -4.20
C GLY A 223 -18.00 12.12 -4.37
N LEU A 224 -17.90 10.90 -3.85
CA LEU A 224 -16.76 10.01 -4.11
C LEU A 224 -16.62 9.71 -5.60
N GLY A 225 -17.73 9.40 -6.29
CA GLY A 225 -17.74 9.15 -7.73
C GLY A 225 -17.20 10.32 -8.54
N GLU A 226 -17.64 11.54 -8.22
CA GLU A 226 -17.16 12.78 -8.86
C GLU A 226 -15.67 13.01 -8.60
N ALA A 227 -15.22 12.89 -7.34
CA ALA A 227 -13.82 13.08 -6.97
C ALA A 227 -12.89 12.07 -7.68
N VAL A 228 -13.27 10.78 -7.68
CA VAL A 228 -12.53 9.72 -8.39
C VAL A 228 -12.55 9.95 -9.90
N SER A 229 -13.66 10.40 -10.48
CA SER A 229 -13.75 10.69 -11.92
C SER A 229 -12.80 11.82 -12.34
N THR A 230 -12.69 12.85 -11.50
CA THR A 230 -11.81 14.01 -11.71
C THR A 230 -10.35 13.57 -11.66
N VAL A 231 -9.96 12.84 -10.61
CA VAL A 231 -8.58 12.34 -10.46
C VAL A 231 -8.22 11.33 -11.54
N ARG A 232 -9.18 10.51 -12.00
CA ARG A 232 -8.98 9.62 -13.16
C ARG A 232 -8.67 10.41 -14.43
N ALA A 233 -9.41 11.48 -14.70
CA ALA A 233 -9.16 12.33 -15.87
C ALA A 233 -7.77 12.99 -15.79
N GLN A 234 -7.39 13.50 -14.62
CA GLN A 234 -6.05 14.04 -14.36
C GLN A 234 -4.96 12.99 -14.58
N HIS A 235 -5.14 11.81 -13.99
CA HIS A 235 -4.21 10.69 -14.14
C HIS A 235 -4.06 10.25 -15.60
N PHE A 236 -5.08 10.35 -16.45
CA PHE A 236 -4.96 9.96 -17.87
C PHE A 236 -4.24 10.99 -18.74
N MET A 237 -4.17 12.23 -18.29
CA MET A 237 -3.69 13.37 -19.07
C MET A 237 -2.38 13.98 -18.58
N LEU A 238 -2.07 13.89 -17.28
CA LEU A 238 -0.97 14.63 -16.66
C LEU A 238 0.26 13.75 -16.41
N PRO A 239 1.43 14.07 -17.03
CA PRO A 239 2.66 13.32 -16.82
C PRO A 239 3.16 13.27 -15.37
N SER A 240 2.78 14.25 -14.54
CA SER A 240 3.14 14.29 -13.11
C SER A 240 2.63 13.08 -12.32
N TYR A 241 1.55 12.44 -12.77
CA TYR A 241 1.02 11.22 -12.17
C TYR A 241 1.80 9.96 -12.58
N TRP A 242 2.50 9.98 -13.70
CA TRP A 242 3.17 8.79 -14.24
C TRP A 242 4.60 8.63 -13.74
N LEU A 243 5.28 9.77 -13.48
CA LEU A 243 6.68 9.79 -13.08
C LEU A 243 6.96 9.10 -11.74
N ALA A 244 5.97 8.99 -10.86
CA ALA A 244 6.10 8.31 -9.55
C ALA A 244 5.07 7.19 -9.36
N SER A 245 4.63 6.62 -10.49
CA SER A 245 3.64 5.54 -10.55
C SER A 245 4.25 4.33 -11.24
N PRO A 246 4.58 3.26 -10.50
CA PRO A 246 5.24 2.07 -11.05
C PRO A 246 4.24 1.15 -11.79
N THR A 247 3.39 1.69 -12.67
CA THR A 247 2.34 0.93 -13.39
C THR A 247 2.62 0.79 -14.89
N PRO A 248 2.26 -0.34 -15.51
CA PRO A 248 2.33 -0.50 -16.96
C PRO A 248 1.67 0.67 -17.71
N PHE A 249 0.52 1.13 -17.20
CA PHE A 249 -0.15 2.32 -17.72
C PHE A 249 0.77 3.54 -17.73
N ALA A 250 1.35 3.91 -16.58
CA ALA A 250 2.24 5.07 -16.45
C ALA A 250 3.46 4.98 -17.38
N ALA A 251 4.08 3.80 -17.49
CA ALA A 251 5.23 3.60 -18.36
C ALA A 251 4.90 3.81 -19.84
N LEU A 252 3.78 3.26 -20.31
CA LEU A 252 3.36 3.41 -21.70
C LEU A 252 2.88 4.83 -22.01
N ARG A 253 2.23 5.50 -21.06
CA ARG A 253 1.85 6.91 -21.21
C ARG A 253 3.06 7.84 -21.28
N LEU A 254 4.10 7.59 -20.47
CA LEU A 254 5.38 8.32 -20.56
C LEU A 254 6.12 8.04 -21.88
N ALA A 255 5.97 6.85 -22.44
CA ALA A 255 6.50 6.49 -23.76
C ALA A 255 5.68 7.07 -24.94
N GLY A 256 4.62 7.82 -24.67
CA GLY A 256 3.81 8.50 -25.69
C GLY A 256 2.68 7.66 -26.29
N LEU A 257 2.43 6.44 -25.79
CA LEU A 257 1.36 5.59 -26.31
C LEU A 257 -0.02 6.09 -25.87
N SER A 258 -1.05 5.85 -26.69
CA SER A 258 -2.41 6.29 -26.41
C SER A 258 -3.03 5.62 -25.16
N VAL A 259 -4.02 6.27 -24.56
CA VAL A 259 -4.73 5.76 -23.37
C VAL A 259 -5.33 4.36 -23.61
N PRO A 260 -6.01 4.06 -24.74
CA PRO A 260 -6.53 2.71 -24.98
C PRO A 260 -5.45 1.62 -25.01
N VAL A 261 -4.30 1.91 -25.63
CA VAL A 261 -3.18 0.95 -25.70
C VAL A 261 -2.56 0.73 -24.32
N ALA A 262 -2.35 1.80 -23.56
CA ALA A 262 -1.83 1.73 -22.20
C ALA A 262 -2.77 0.94 -21.26
N LEU A 263 -4.09 1.12 -21.37
CA LEU A 263 -5.09 0.37 -20.61
C LEU A 263 -5.18 -1.10 -21.04
N ALA A 264 -5.07 -1.40 -22.34
CA ALA A 264 -5.07 -2.77 -22.83
C ALA A 264 -3.85 -3.55 -22.29
N ALA A 265 -2.67 -2.94 -22.31
CA ALA A 265 -1.47 -3.52 -21.73
C ALA A 265 -1.57 -3.68 -20.20
N GLN A 266 -2.11 -2.68 -19.50
CA GLN A 266 -2.40 -2.78 -18.06
C GLN A 266 -3.33 -3.95 -17.76
N ALA A 267 -4.41 -4.13 -18.53
CA ALA A 267 -5.34 -5.24 -18.36
C ALA A 267 -4.67 -6.60 -18.60
N ALA A 268 -3.82 -6.71 -19.62
CA ALA A 268 -3.05 -7.93 -19.89
C ALA A 268 -2.12 -8.28 -18.71
N VAL A 269 -1.40 -7.29 -18.16
CA VAL A 269 -0.54 -7.47 -16.97
C VAL A 269 -1.35 -7.84 -15.74
N ALA A 270 -2.53 -7.23 -15.54
CA ALA A 270 -3.42 -7.55 -14.43
C ALA A 270 -3.92 -9.01 -14.51
N LEU A 271 -4.35 -9.47 -15.69
CA LEU A 271 -4.77 -10.85 -15.93
C LEU A 271 -3.63 -11.85 -15.68
N LEU A 272 -2.42 -11.53 -16.17
CA LEU A 272 -1.21 -12.32 -15.90
C LEU A 272 -0.93 -12.44 -14.40
N ALA A 273 -0.99 -11.34 -13.66
CA ALA A 273 -0.76 -11.30 -12.22
C ALA A 273 -1.80 -12.13 -11.44
N ILE A 274 -3.08 -12.03 -11.81
CA ILE A 274 -4.15 -12.85 -11.23
C ILE A 274 -3.92 -14.34 -11.53
N ALA A 275 -3.59 -14.69 -12.78
CA ALA A 275 -3.31 -16.07 -13.17
C ALA A 275 -2.11 -16.64 -12.40
N ALA A 276 -1.02 -15.88 -12.27
CA ALA A 276 0.15 -16.25 -11.48
C ALA A 276 -0.20 -16.44 -9.99
N THR A 277 -1.04 -15.58 -9.42
CA THR A 277 -1.53 -15.74 -8.04
C THR A 277 -2.29 -17.06 -7.89
N VAL A 278 -3.24 -17.35 -8.77
CA VAL A 278 -4.03 -18.58 -8.73
C VAL A 278 -3.13 -19.82 -8.89
N ASP A 279 -2.19 -19.80 -9.83
CA ASP A 279 -1.25 -20.89 -10.08
C ASP A 279 -0.36 -21.17 -8.86
N VAL A 280 0.29 -20.14 -8.31
CA VAL A 280 1.16 -20.28 -7.13
C VAL A 280 0.36 -20.77 -5.92
N TRP A 281 -0.83 -20.22 -5.68
CA TRP A 281 -1.67 -20.64 -4.55
C TRP A 281 -2.15 -22.09 -4.67
N ARG A 282 -2.32 -22.61 -5.89
CA ARG A 282 -2.65 -24.03 -6.12
C ARG A 282 -1.45 -24.97 -5.97
N ARG A 283 -0.24 -24.51 -6.30
CA ARG A 283 0.94 -25.39 -6.39
C ARG A 283 1.76 -25.52 -5.10
N THR A 284 1.77 -24.51 -4.23
CA THR A 284 2.61 -24.55 -3.02
C THR A 284 1.81 -24.24 -1.77
N PRO A 285 2.04 -24.94 -0.64
CA PRO A 285 1.53 -24.56 0.66
C PRO A 285 2.37 -23.46 1.34
N ASP A 286 3.55 -23.10 0.81
CA ASP A 286 4.44 -22.12 1.42
C ASP A 286 3.81 -20.71 1.41
N MET A 287 3.43 -20.23 2.60
CA MET A 287 2.75 -18.96 2.77
C MET A 287 3.65 -17.76 2.39
N ARG A 288 4.97 -17.92 2.35
CA ARG A 288 5.90 -16.88 1.94
C ARG A 288 5.78 -16.61 0.44
N LEU A 289 5.75 -17.67 -0.37
CA LEU A 289 5.55 -17.55 -1.82
C LEU A 289 4.13 -17.08 -2.15
N ARG A 290 3.12 -17.61 -1.44
CA ARG A 290 1.72 -17.15 -1.55
C ARG A 290 1.54 -15.68 -1.19
N GLY A 291 2.20 -15.21 -0.14
CA GLY A 291 2.19 -13.82 0.26
C GLY A 291 2.92 -12.92 -0.72
N ALA A 292 4.08 -13.38 -1.22
CA ALA A 292 4.86 -12.64 -2.21
C ALA A 292 4.10 -12.45 -3.53
N VAL A 293 3.52 -13.52 -4.09
CA VAL A 293 2.75 -13.43 -5.35
C VAL A 293 1.52 -12.55 -5.18
N LEU A 294 0.82 -12.64 -4.04
CA LEU A 294 -0.37 -11.84 -3.78
C LEU A 294 0.00 -10.36 -3.71
N ALA A 295 1.05 -10.02 -2.95
CA ALA A 295 1.43 -8.62 -2.76
C ALA A 295 1.91 -7.97 -4.06
N VAL A 296 2.77 -8.63 -4.84
CA VAL A 296 3.24 -8.09 -6.12
C VAL A 296 2.10 -8.03 -7.15
N SER A 297 1.19 -9.01 -7.14
CA SER A 297 0.03 -8.99 -8.04
C SER A 297 -0.94 -7.87 -7.70
N THR A 298 -1.18 -7.58 -6.41
CA THR A 298 -1.99 -6.44 -5.98
C THR A 298 -1.44 -5.12 -6.52
N LEU A 299 -0.11 -4.97 -6.55
CA LEU A 299 0.53 -3.78 -7.12
C LEU A 299 0.40 -3.71 -8.65
N LEU A 300 0.44 -4.85 -9.34
CA LEU A 300 0.38 -4.93 -10.79
C LEU A 300 -1.02 -4.77 -11.39
N ILE A 301 -2.09 -5.01 -10.64
CA ILE A 301 -3.46 -4.99 -11.19
C ILE A 301 -4.04 -3.58 -11.39
N THR A 302 -3.57 -2.58 -10.64
CA THR A 302 -4.15 -1.22 -10.68
C THR A 302 -3.37 -0.31 -11.66
N PRO A 303 -4.06 0.46 -12.53
CA PRO A 303 -3.41 1.51 -13.33
C PRO A 303 -2.94 2.70 -12.49
N TYR A 304 -3.54 2.87 -11.30
CA TYR A 304 -3.27 3.96 -10.38
C TYR A 304 -2.61 3.41 -9.12
N LEU A 305 -1.30 3.60 -9.02
CA LEU A 305 -0.46 3.20 -7.90
C LEU A 305 0.58 4.28 -7.64
N TRP A 306 0.77 4.71 -6.40
CA TRP A 306 1.88 5.59 -6.06
C TRP A 306 3.02 4.81 -5.41
N HIS A 307 4.21 5.36 -5.52
CA HIS A 307 5.41 4.85 -4.88
C HIS A 307 5.29 4.54 -3.38
N TYR A 308 4.42 5.25 -2.63
CA TYR A 308 4.19 4.95 -1.22
C TYR A 308 3.37 3.66 -0.98
N GLU A 309 2.59 3.16 -1.95
CA GLU A 309 1.98 1.82 -1.88
C GLU A 309 2.99 0.67 -2.01
N LEU A 310 4.24 0.93 -2.43
CA LEU A 310 5.28 -0.09 -2.52
C LEU A 310 5.64 -0.71 -1.16
N THR A 311 5.09 -0.24 -0.03
CA THR A 311 5.14 -0.97 1.24
C THR A 311 4.62 -2.41 1.10
N TRP A 312 3.64 -2.66 0.22
CA TRP A 312 3.17 -4.01 -0.11
C TRP A 312 4.26 -4.88 -0.73
N LEU A 313 5.15 -4.30 -1.55
CA LEU A 313 6.28 -5.04 -2.13
C LEU A 313 7.22 -5.57 -1.04
N GLY A 314 7.25 -4.92 0.13
CA GLY A 314 7.96 -5.42 1.31
C GLY A 314 7.51 -6.82 1.75
N ILE A 315 6.21 -7.16 1.61
CA ILE A 315 5.72 -8.52 1.88
C ILE A 315 6.48 -9.53 1.01
N ALA A 316 6.61 -9.25 -0.29
CA ALA A 316 7.32 -10.11 -1.23
C ALA A 316 8.82 -10.15 -0.94
N ILE A 317 9.46 -8.99 -0.76
CA ILE A 317 10.89 -8.87 -0.47
C ILE A 317 11.28 -9.72 0.73
N PHE A 318 10.62 -9.53 1.88
CA PHE A 318 11.02 -10.21 3.10
C PHE A 318 10.69 -11.71 3.08
N CYS A 319 9.60 -12.10 2.42
CA CYS A 319 9.27 -13.50 2.20
C CYS A 319 10.29 -14.19 1.29
N LEU A 320 10.71 -13.55 0.20
CA LEU A 320 11.72 -14.06 -0.71
C LEU A 320 13.11 -14.13 -0.07
N ILE A 321 13.48 -13.15 0.76
CA ILE A 321 14.74 -13.19 1.51
C ILE A 321 14.79 -14.39 2.46
N ALA A 322 13.77 -14.55 3.30
CA ALA A 322 13.71 -15.67 4.24
C ALA A 322 13.67 -17.02 3.50
N HIS A 323 12.88 -17.11 2.43
CA HIS A 323 12.83 -18.31 1.60
C HIS A 323 14.17 -18.60 0.89
N GLY A 324 14.92 -17.58 0.47
CA GLY A 324 16.27 -17.74 -0.10
C GLY A 324 17.31 -18.18 0.92
N PHE A 325 17.15 -17.84 2.20
CA PHE A 325 18.00 -18.37 3.27
C PHE A 325 17.75 -19.84 3.57
N ASP A 326 16.50 -20.30 3.49
CA ASP A 326 16.14 -21.69 3.73
C ASP A 326 16.44 -22.62 2.55
N GLU A 327 16.05 -22.20 1.34
CA GLU A 327 16.04 -23.07 0.15
C GLU A 327 17.19 -22.75 -0.82
N GLY A 328 18.06 -21.80 -0.45
CA GLY A 328 19.13 -21.29 -1.30
C GLY A 328 18.69 -20.24 -2.31
N TRP A 329 19.68 -19.56 -2.90
CA TRP A 329 19.50 -18.49 -3.87
C TRP A 329 19.57 -19.01 -5.31
N LEU A 330 18.65 -18.57 -6.17
CA LEU A 330 18.74 -18.80 -7.61
C LEU A 330 19.43 -17.62 -8.31
N PRO A 331 20.06 -17.81 -9.48
CA PRO A 331 20.64 -16.72 -10.24
C PRO A 331 19.65 -15.57 -10.48
N GLY A 332 20.06 -14.36 -10.11
CA GLY A 332 19.30 -13.12 -10.28
C GLY A 332 18.34 -12.75 -9.13
N ASP A 333 18.05 -13.65 -8.18
CA ASP A 333 17.09 -13.35 -7.10
C ASP A 333 17.50 -12.13 -6.27
N GLN A 334 18.77 -12.12 -5.84
CA GLN A 334 19.31 -11.04 -5.03
C GLN A 334 19.29 -9.70 -5.79
N THR A 335 19.63 -9.71 -7.08
CA THR A 335 19.57 -8.52 -7.94
C THR A 335 18.15 -7.97 -8.03
N VAL A 336 17.16 -8.83 -8.29
CA VAL A 336 15.75 -8.42 -8.36
C VAL A 336 15.27 -7.88 -7.01
N ILE A 337 15.65 -8.49 -5.90
CA ILE A 337 15.31 -8.02 -4.56
C ILE A 337 15.94 -6.65 -4.27
N VAL A 338 17.20 -6.42 -4.66
CA VAL A 338 17.86 -5.12 -4.50
C VAL A 338 17.17 -4.04 -5.35
N LEU A 339 16.82 -4.35 -6.60
CA LEU A 339 16.06 -3.42 -7.46
C LEU A 339 14.68 -3.11 -6.86
N ALA A 340 13.96 -4.12 -6.37
CA ALA A 340 12.70 -3.96 -5.66
C ALA A 340 12.84 -3.14 -4.37
N TRP A 341 13.97 -3.29 -3.67
CA TRP A 341 14.28 -2.50 -2.48
C TRP A 341 14.49 -1.03 -2.82
N LEU A 342 15.14 -0.72 -3.95
CA LEU A 342 15.48 0.64 -4.34
C LEU A 342 14.38 1.34 -5.16
N LEU A 343 13.40 0.59 -5.68
CA LEU A 343 12.32 1.12 -6.51
C LEU A 343 11.59 2.35 -5.90
N PRO A 344 11.19 2.37 -4.61
CA PRO A 344 10.53 3.55 -4.03
C PRO A 344 11.37 4.83 -4.06
N ILE A 345 12.70 4.69 -3.96
CA ILE A 345 13.64 5.82 -4.06
C ILE A 345 13.71 6.30 -5.50
N PHE A 346 13.83 5.36 -6.45
CA PHE A 346 13.79 5.68 -7.88
C PHE A 346 12.51 6.45 -8.23
N GLU A 347 11.32 5.96 -7.86
CA GLU A 347 10.05 6.61 -8.18
C GLU A 347 9.95 8.05 -7.64
N MET A 348 10.47 8.30 -6.44
CA MET A 348 10.49 9.65 -5.89
C MET A 348 11.43 10.56 -6.67
N LEU A 349 12.65 10.11 -6.95
CA LEU A 349 13.64 10.89 -7.70
C LEU A 349 13.24 11.08 -9.16
N ASN A 350 12.46 10.16 -9.72
CA ASN A 350 12.05 10.22 -11.11
C ASN A 350 11.13 11.41 -11.42
N ARG A 351 10.45 11.98 -10.41
CA ARG A 351 9.73 13.27 -10.58
C ARG A 351 10.66 14.42 -10.95
N LEU A 352 11.92 14.37 -10.51
CA LEU A 352 12.95 15.37 -10.80
C LEU A 352 13.73 15.00 -12.06
N MET A 353 14.13 13.73 -12.17
CA MET A 353 15.01 13.24 -13.24
C MET A 353 14.29 13.02 -14.57
N LYS A 354 12.97 12.78 -14.55
CA LYS A 354 12.13 12.55 -15.75
C LYS A 354 12.65 11.41 -16.64
N LEU A 355 13.15 10.34 -16.03
CA LEU A 355 13.61 9.13 -16.71
C LEU A 355 12.42 8.22 -17.11
N PRO A 356 12.65 7.27 -18.04
CA PRO A 356 11.68 6.23 -18.34
C PRO A 356 11.24 5.46 -17.08
N GLN A 357 9.95 5.13 -17.03
CA GLN A 357 9.35 4.45 -15.88
C GLN A 357 9.68 2.95 -15.91
N ILE A 358 10.52 2.51 -14.96
CA ILE A 358 11.01 1.12 -14.85
C ILE A 358 10.23 0.27 -13.84
N GLY A 359 9.37 0.86 -13.02
CA GLY A 359 8.66 0.17 -11.95
C GLY A 359 7.92 -1.10 -12.37
N PRO A 360 7.16 -1.11 -13.49
CA PRO A 360 6.47 -2.30 -13.96
C PRO A 360 7.42 -3.47 -14.26
N ILE A 361 8.60 -3.18 -14.79
CA ILE A 361 9.62 -4.20 -15.12
C ILE A 361 10.15 -4.83 -13.83
N VAL A 362 10.43 -4.01 -12.81
CA VAL A 362 10.88 -4.50 -11.50
C VAL A 362 9.80 -5.35 -10.82
N LEU A 363 8.54 -4.91 -10.85
CA LEU A 363 7.41 -5.67 -10.29
C LEU A 363 7.18 -7.00 -11.05
N LEU A 364 7.26 -7.00 -12.38
CA LEU A 364 7.17 -8.22 -13.19
C LEU A 364 8.36 -9.17 -12.93
N ALA A 365 9.57 -8.64 -12.71
CA ALA A 365 10.73 -9.45 -12.34
C ALA A 365 10.55 -10.12 -10.98
N VAL A 366 9.96 -9.41 -9.99
CA VAL A 366 9.61 -10.01 -8.69
C VAL A 366 8.54 -11.10 -8.87
N LEU A 367 7.50 -10.84 -9.67
CA LEU A 367 6.48 -11.85 -9.98
C LEU A 367 7.10 -13.10 -10.61
N PHE A 368 8.00 -12.91 -11.58
CA PHE A 368 8.73 -13.99 -12.23
C PHE A 368 9.56 -14.81 -11.23
N VAL A 369 10.30 -14.16 -10.31
CA VAL A 369 11.06 -14.86 -9.26
C VAL A 369 10.16 -15.76 -8.42
N VAL A 370 8.98 -15.27 -8.01
CA VAL A 370 8.03 -16.05 -7.20
C VAL A 370 7.47 -17.25 -7.97
N VAL A 371 7.07 -17.05 -9.23
CA VAL A 371 6.55 -18.13 -10.10
C VAL A 371 7.63 -19.17 -10.37
N ARG A 372 8.86 -18.74 -10.71
CA ARG A 372 10.01 -19.62 -10.96
C ARG A 372 10.32 -20.50 -9.74
N ARG A 373 10.38 -19.90 -8.55
CA ARG A 373 10.61 -20.64 -7.29
C ARG A 373 9.49 -21.64 -6.98
N THR A 374 8.26 -21.31 -7.33
CA THR A 374 7.14 -22.23 -7.15
C THR A 374 7.21 -23.42 -8.11
N ALA A 375 7.60 -23.18 -9.37
CA ALA A 375 7.71 -24.23 -10.37
C ALA A 375 8.81 -25.25 -10.05
N GLN A 376 9.97 -24.81 -9.55
CA GLN A 376 11.09 -25.70 -9.19
C GLN A 376 10.79 -26.63 -8.02
N ARG A 377 9.76 -26.33 -7.21
CA ARG A 377 9.34 -27.17 -6.08
C ARG A 377 8.42 -28.33 -6.50
N SER A 378 7.87 -28.31 -7.71
CA SER A 378 7.11 -29.42 -8.28
C SER A 378 8.03 -30.23 -9.21
N PRO A 379 8.80 -31.21 -8.69
CA PRO A 379 8.27 -32.56 -8.40
C PRO A 379 8.98 -33.35 -7.25
N ARG A 380 8.22 -33.92 -6.29
CA ARG A 380 8.50 -35.14 -5.46
C ARG A 380 7.73 -35.13 -4.12
N GLU A 381 6.42 -35.35 -4.16
CA GLU A 381 5.67 -35.90 -3.01
C GLU A 381 4.67 -36.93 -3.56
N SER A 382 5.22 -38.02 -4.08
CA SER A 382 4.50 -39.25 -4.41
C SER A 382 5.48 -40.41 -4.38
N GLN A 383 6.07 -40.67 -3.22
CA GLN A 383 6.58 -41.98 -2.82
C GLN A 383 6.32 -42.16 -1.34
#